data_AF-A0A2P7BDP7-F1
#
_entry.id   AF-A0A2P7BDP7-F1
#
_cell.length_a   1.000
_cell.length_b   1.000
_cell.length_c   1.000
_cell.angle_alpha   90.00
_cell.angle_beta   90.00
_cell.angle_gamma   90.00
#
_symmetry.space_group_name_H-M   'P 1'
#
loop_
_entity.id
_entity.type
_entity.pdbx_description
1 polymer ?
#
loop_
_entity_poly.entity_id
_entity_poly.type
_entity_poly.pdbx_seq_one_letter_code
_entity_poly.pdbx_strand_id
1 'polypeptide(L)'
;MANRRPTVADILALKGRRQLTMLRVETLEEAEAAERARVDMLSVPPALLTPEFRDAAPSAFTFPGLEYGDFITAEDYMRAAFKALRAGGDAVYCAASLATVRRMRDEGIPVCGHVGLIPSRATWTGGFKAVGKTALSALEIWRQTKALEDAGAFAAEIEVVPVDVARAISERTSMFMISMGAGTGCDAQYLFAQDVLGSNRGHYPRHAKVYRNFSAEYDRLQQERVAAFSEFVADVHAQNYPGPEHVVGIPRDELDRFLKELPGV
;
A
#
# COMPACT_ATOMS: atom_id res chain seq x y z
N MET A 1 -6.63 -4.37 27.64
CA MET A 1 -6.53 -2.91 27.41
C MET A 1 -6.89 -2.69 25.95
N ALA A 2 -7.85 -1.81 25.64
CA ALA A 2 -8.18 -1.49 24.25
C ALA A 2 -6.88 -1.08 23.54
N ASN A 3 -6.53 -1.78 22.46
CA ASN A 3 -5.29 -1.56 21.72
C ASN A 3 -5.40 -0.17 21.08
N ARG A 4 -4.91 0.86 21.77
CA ARG A 4 -5.03 2.25 21.33
C ARG A 4 -4.05 2.44 20.19
N ARG A 5 -4.55 2.82 19.01
CA ARG A 5 -3.73 3.25 17.87
C ARG A 5 -2.69 4.26 18.36
N PRO A 6 -1.40 4.09 18.01
CA PRO A 6 -0.37 5.06 18.38
C PRO A 6 -0.69 6.42 17.76
N THR A 7 -0.30 7.48 18.45
CA THR A 7 -0.39 8.85 17.96
C THR A 7 0.92 9.29 17.32
N VAL A 8 0.92 10.42 16.61
CA VAL A 8 2.16 11.04 16.11
C VAL A 8 3.19 11.24 17.23
N ALA A 9 2.74 11.62 18.44
CA ALA A 9 3.62 11.79 19.59
C ALA A 9 4.24 10.46 20.05
N ASP A 10 3.47 9.36 20.03
CA ASP A 10 3.99 8.03 20.34
C ASP A 10 5.03 7.57 19.32
N ILE A 11 4.79 7.81 18.02
CA ILE A 11 5.74 7.51 16.94
C ILE A 11 7.03 8.32 17.13
N LEU A 12 6.94 9.62 17.35
CA LEU A 12 8.12 10.48 17.59
C LEU A 12 8.89 10.08 18.85
N ALA A 13 8.21 9.63 19.91
CA ALA A 13 8.83 9.18 21.15
C ALA A 13 9.65 7.88 20.98
N LEU A 14 9.43 7.12 19.89
CA LEU A 14 10.16 5.90 19.55
C LEU A 14 11.40 6.16 18.69
N LYS A 15 11.53 7.37 18.12
CA LYS A 15 12.69 7.78 17.31
C LYS A 15 14.01 7.47 18.03
N GLY A 16 14.93 6.80 17.35
CA GLY A 16 16.23 6.36 17.90
C GLY A 16 16.16 5.34 19.04
N ARG A 17 14.98 4.87 19.46
CA ARG A 17 14.79 3.92 20.57
C ARG A 17 14.32 2.56 20.12
N ARG A 18 13.46 2.49 19.11
CA ARG A 18 12.96 1.25 18.51
C ARG A 18 12.77 1.46 17.02
N GLN A 19 13.32 0.55 16.22
CA GLN A 19 13.06 0.53 14.79
C GLN A 19 11.68 -0.10 14.52
N LEU A 20 10.84 0.60 13.77
CA LEU A 20 9.49 0.15 13.41
C LEU A 20 9.46 -0.54 12.04
N THR A 21 8.43 -1.35 11.85
CA THR A 21 8.14 -2.05 10.59
C THR A 21 7.02 -1.34 9.84
N MET A 22 7.20 -1.16 8.53
CA MET A 22 6.20 -0.56 7.65
C MET A 22 5.99 -1.40 6.40
N LEU A 23 4.73 -1.63 6.03
CA LEU A 23 4.37 -2.29 4.76
C LEU A 23 3.42 -1.42 3.93
N ARG A 24 3.59 -1.46 2.60
CA ARG A 24 2.59 -0.96 1.64
C ARG A 24 1.62 -2.11 1.38
N VAL A 25 0.37 -1.99 1.83
CA VAL A 25 -0.68 -3.00 1.60
C VAL A 25 -1.78 -2.44 0.71
N GLU A 26 -2.32 -3.25 -0.18
CA GLU A 26 -3.29 -2.83 -1.20
C GLU A 26 -4.66 -3.49 -1.05
N THR A 27 -4.79 -4.55 -0.24
CA THR A 27 -6.07 -5.21 0.04
C THR A 27 -6.35 -5.32 1.54
N LEU A 28 -7.62 -5.61 1.89
CA LEU A 28 -8.04 -5.80 3.28
C LEU A 28 -7.40 -7.07 3.88
N GLU A 29 -7.24 -8.12 3.08
CA GLU A 29 -6.57 -9.35 3.50
C GLU A 29 -5.09 -9.12 3.81
N GLU A 30 -4.40 -8.28 3.03
CA GLU A 30 -3.03 -7.88 3.32
C GLU A 30 -2.95 -7.03 4.60
N ALA A 31 -3.89 -6.11 4.81
CA ALA A 31 -3.98 -5.31 6.03
C ALA A 31 -4.24 -6.17 7.28
N GLU A 32 -5.18 -7.13 7.20
CA GLU A 32 -5.45 -8.11 8.27
C GLU A 32 -4.23 -8.99 8.55
N ALA A 33 -3.57 -9.48 7.51
CA ALA A 33 -2.34 -10.26 7.66
C ALA A 33 -1.23 -9.46 8.34
N ALA A 34 -1.06 -8.19 7.96
CA ALA A 34 -0.08 -7.29 8.55
C ALA A 34 -0.37 -7.00 10.03
N GLU A 35 -1.63 -6.74 10.39
CA GLU A 35 -2.07 -6.57 11.78
C GLU A 35 -1.76 -7.82 12.61
N ARG A 36 -2.12 -9.01 12.11
CA ARG A 36 -1.87 -10.29 12.80
C ARG A 36 -0.39 -10.57 12.97
N ALA A 37 0.44 -10.12 12.03
CA ALA A 37 1.90 -10.16 12.10
C ALA A 37 2.51 -9.06 12.98
N ARG A 38 1.69 -8.12 13.49
CA ARG A 38 2.10 -6.96 14.29
C ARG A 38 3.03 -6.00 13.54
N VAL A 39 2.76 -5.75 12.27
CA VAL A 39 3.40 -4.67 11.53
C VAL A 39 2.99 -3.34 12.17
N ASP A 40 3.97 -2.49 12.48
CA ASP A 40 3.73 -1.28 13.29
C ASP A 40 3.00 -0.18 12.47
N MET A 41 3.31 -0.08 11.18
CA MET A 41 2.87 1.01 10.30
C MET A 41 2.40 0.49 8.94
N LEU A 42 1.36 1.10 8.37
CA LEU A 42 0.86 0.76 7.03
C LEU A 42 0.86 1.97 6.11
N SER A 43 1.42 1.80 4.91
CA SER A 43 1.13 2.67 3.77
C SER A 43 -0.01 2.04 2.96
N VAL A 44 -1.03 2.83 2.63
CA VAL A 44 -2.24 2.33 1.97
C VAL A 44 -2.66 3.27 0.83
N PRO A 45 -3.33 2.76 -0.22
CA PRO A 45 -4.01 3.65 -1.15
C PRO A 45 -5.22 4.27 -0.42
N PRO A 46 -5.58 5.53 -0.67
CA PRO A 46 -6.75 6.14 -0.03
C PRO A 46 -8.06 5.36 -0.23
N ALA A 47 -8.16 4.61 -1.33
CA ALA A 47 -9.32 3.76 -1.63
C ALA A 47 -9.47 2.56 -0.69
N LEU A 48 -8.39 2.10 -0.02
CA LEU A 48 -8.45 0.99 0.92
C LEU A 48 -9.04 1.40 2.28
N LEU A 49 -9.13 2.70 2.58
CA LEU A 49 -9.77 3.21 3.80
C LEU A 49 -11.31 3.15 3.69
N THR A 50 -11.85 1.95 3.50
CA THR A 50 -13.28 1.68 3.65
C THR A 50 -13.63 1.54 5.14
N PRO A 51 -14.92 1.53 5.52
CA PRO A 51 -15.31 1.31 6.91
C PRO A 51 -14.69 0.06 7.54
N GLU A 52 -14.50 -1.01 6.75
CA GLU A 52 -13.96 -2.31 7.17
C GLU A 52 -12.43 -2.27 7.40
N PHE A 53 -11.73 -1.26 6.91
CA PHE A 53 -10.27 -1.18 7.05
C PHE A 53 -9.82 -1.23 8.51
N ARG A 54 -10.53 -0.52 9.39
CA ARG A 54 -10.19 -0.51 10.82
C ARG A 54 -10.65 -1.75 11.58
N ASP A 55 -11.51 -2.56 10.98
CA ASP A 55 -11.78 -3.90 11.49
C ASP A 55 -10.63 -4.87 11.12
N ALA A 56 -10.06 -4.73 9.92
CA ALA A 56 -8.92 -5.53 9.46
C ALA A 56 -7.59 -5.13 10.15
N ALA A 57 -7.32 -3.82 10.28
CA ALA A 57 -6.10 -3.26 10.87
C ALA A 57 -6.39 -2.21 11.95
N PRO A 58 -6.90 -2.64 13.13
CA PRO A 58 -7.31 -1.75 14.20
C PRO A 58 -6.16 -1.02 14.89
N SER A 59 -4.92 -1.52 14.85
CA SER A 59 -3.83 -0.98 15.67
C SER A 59 -2.67 -0.33 14.91
N ALA A 60 -2.44 -0.71 13.65
CA ALA A 60 -1.33 -0.16 12.87
C ALA A 60 -1.49 1.35 12.55
N PHE A 61 -0.39 2.10 12.68
CA PHE A 61 -0.34 3.51 12.32
C PHE A 61 -0.35 3.68 10.80
N THR A 62 -1.39 4.31 10.25
CA THR A 62 -1.69 4.24 8.81
C THR A 62 -1.49 5.57 8.10
N PHE A 63 -0.77 5.52 6.97
CA PHE A 63 -0.49 6.60 6.03
C PHE A 63 -1.16 6.33 4.68
N PRO A 64 -2.29 6.97 4.38
CA PRO A 64 -2.84 6.99 3.03
C PRO A 64 -1.94 7.83 2.12
N GLY A 65 -1.59 7.28 0.97
CA GLY A 65 -0.76 7.94 -0.05
C GLY A 65 -1.52 9.04 -0.80
N LEU A 66 -1.06 10.28 -0.68
CA LEU A 66 -1.51 11.37 -1.55
C LEU A 66 -0.55 11.48 -2.73
N GLU A 67 -0.87 10.72 -3.79
CA GLU A 67 0.04 10.53 -4.92
C GLU A 67 0.32 11.82 -5.69
N TYR A 68 1.58 11.99 -6.07
CA TYR A 68 2.03 13.14 -6.84
C TYR A 68 1.45 13.08 -8.26
N GLY A 69 0.70 14.10 -8.65
CA GLY A 69 0.07 14.20 -9.97
C GLY A 69 -1.44 13.95 -9.96
N ASP A 70 -1.94 13.16 -9.00
CA ASP A 70 -3.38 12.96 -8.79
C ASP A 70 -4.05 14.22 -8.20
N PHE A 71 -3.27 15.00 -7.44
CA PHE A 71 -3.67 16.27 -6.86
C PHE A 71 -2.79 17.39 -7.41
N ILE A 72 -3.43 18.46 -7.88
CA ILE A 72 -2.75 19.55 -8.61
C ILE A 72 -2.47 20.72 -7.68
N THR A 73 -3.48 21.18 -6.93
CA THR A 73 -3.39 22.35 -6.05
C THR A 73 -3.22 21.94 -4.59
N ALA A 74 -2.70 22.85 -3.76
CA ALA A 74 -2.63 22.59 -2.32
C ALA A 74 -4.01 22.33 -1.68
N GLU A 75 -5.08 22.91 -2.25
CA GLU A 75 -6.45 22.65 -1.81
C GLU A 75 -6.89 21.21 -2.10
N ASP A 76 -6.51 20.64 -3.25
CA ASP A 76 -6.80 19.25 -3.59
C ASP A 76 -6.13 18.30 -2.59
N TYR A 77 -4.86 18.54 -2.27
CA TYR A 77 -4.15 17.77 -1.23
C TYR A 77 -4.81 17.89 0.14
N MET A 78 -5.21 19.10 0.56
CA MET A 78 -5.90 19.28 1.85
C MET A 78 -7.25 18.56 1.90
N ARG A 79 -8.07 18.65 0.83
CA ARG A 79 -9.35 17.95 0.74
C ARG A 79 -9.15 16.44 0.83
N ALA A 80 -8.18 15.90 0.09
CA ALA A 80 -7.84 14.49 0.10
C ALA A 80 -7.33 14.03 1.47
N ALA A 81 -6.46 14.82 2.10
CA ALA A 81 -5.93 14.53 3.43
C ALA A 81 -7.02 14.46 4.49
N PHE A 82 -7.90 15.47 4.57
CA PHE A 82 -9.00 15.45 5.52
C PHE A 82 -10.00 14.32 5.26
N LYS A 83 -10.23 13.96 3.99
CA LYS A 83 -11.04 12.78 3.64
C LYS A 83 -10.38 11.51 4.17
N ALA A 84 -9.08 11.34 3.97
CA ALA A 84 -8.32 10.17 4.40
C ALA A 84 -8.27 10.05 5.95
N LEU A 85 -8.04 11.15 6.66
CA LEU A 85 -8.06 11.17 8.13
C LEU A 85 -9.44 10.80 8.68
N ARG A 86 -10.52 11.35 8.09
CA ARG A 86 -11.90 10.98 8.46
C ARG A 86 -12.24 9.51 8.17
N ALA A 87 -11.68 8.95 7.10
CA ALA A 87 -11.82 7.55 6.74
C ALA A 87 -10.95 6.61 7.60
N GLY A 88 -10.19 7.16 8.55
CA GLY A 88 -9.47 6.38 9.55
C GLY A 88 -7.96 6.42 9.42
N GLY A 89 -7.36 7.13 8.46
CA GLY A 89 -5.91 7.34 8.42
C GLY A 89 -5.41 8.13 9.65
N ASP A 90 -4.16 7.88 10.08
CA ASP A 90 -3.57 8.56 11.26
C ASP A 90 -2.64 9.71 10.87
N ALA A 91 -2.09 9.64 9.65
CA ALA A 91 -1.28 10.67 8.99
C ALA A 91 -1.50 10.55 7.47
N VAL A 92 -0.82 11.36 6.67
CA VAL A 92 -0.81 11.20 5.20
C VAL A 92 0.61 11.20 4.66
N TYR A 93 0.85 10.43 3.59
CA TYR A 93 2.06 10.57 2.80
C TYR A 93 1.87 11.63 1.72
N CYS A 94 2.83 12.54 1.55
CA CYS A 94 2.78 13.56 0.51
C CYS A 94 4.19 14.00 0.07
N ALA A 95 4.52 13.70 -1.18
CA ALA A 95 5.75 14.16 -1.83
C ALA A 95 5.50 15.37 -2.76
N ALA A 96 4.57 16.27 -2.41
CA ALA A 96 4.28 17.48 -3.18
C ALA A 96 5.27 18.62 -2.86
N SER A 97 4.88 19.87 -3.14
CA SER A 97 5.70 21.04 -2.83
C SER A 97 5.79 21.30 -1.31
N LEU A 98 6.88 21.91 -0.86
CA LEU A 98 7.01 22.35 0.54
C LEU A 98 5.92 23.33 0.97
N ALA A 99 5.42 24.15 0.04
CA ALA A 99 4.29 25.05 0.29
C ALA A 99 2.99 24.28 0.57
N THR A 100 2.77 23.16 -0.14
CA THR A 100 1.64 22.26 0.09
C THR A 100 1.76 21.58 1.45
N VAL A 101 2.95 21.05 1.78
CA VAL A 101 3.21 20.43 3.11
C VAL A 101 2.96 21.44 4.23
N ARG A 102 3.48 22.66 4.10
CA ARG A 102 3.27 23.72 5.10
C ARG A 102 1.80 24.07 5.27
N ARG A 103 1.04 24.21 4.19
CA ARG A 103 -0.42 24.45 4.25
C ARG A 103 -1.16 23.34 4.99
N MET A 104 -0.84 22.07 4.71
CA MET A 104 -1.44 20.95 5.45
C MET A 104 -1.05 20.98 6.93
N ARG A 105 0.21 21.28 7.25
CA ARG A 105 0.66 21.43 8.64
C ARG A 105 -0.04 22.58 9.36
N ASP A 106 -0.29 23.71 8.70
CA ASP A 106 -0.97 24.86 9.31
C ASP A 106 -2.42 24.52 9.71
N GLU A 107 -3.02 23.54 9.03
CA GLU A 107 -4.32 22.94 9.37
C GLU A 107 -4.22 21.76 10.36
N GLY A 108 -3.03 21.47 10.89
CA GLY A 108 -2.79 20.40 11.88
C GLY A 108 -2.72 18.98 11.30
N ILE A 109 -2.61 18.83 9.97
CA ILE A 109 -2.52 17.52 9.32
C ILE A 109 -1.11 16.95 9.49
N PRO A 110 -0.95 15.73 10.05
CA PRO A 110 0.36 15.08 10.14
C PRO A 110 0.82 14.56 8.77
N VAL A 111 1.94 15.09 8.27
CA VAL A 111 2.48 14.74 6.95
C VAL A 111 3.78 13.95 7.10
N CYS A 112 3.83 12.81 6.42
CA CYS A 112 5.07 12.14 6.04
C CYS A 112 5.48 12.59 4.64
N GLY A 113 6.64 13.22 4.51
CA GLY A 113 7.19 13.58 3.20
C GLY A 113 8.13 12.51 2.63
N HIS A 114 8.94 12.89 1.66
CA HIS A 114 9.88 12.01 0.99
C HIS A 114 11.16 12.77 0.58
N VAL A 115 12.33 12.19 0.84
CA VAL A 115 13.65 12.67 0.41
C VAL A 115 14.50 11.54 -0.20
N GLY A 116 15.57 11.89 -0.92
CA GLY A 116 16.36 10.89 -1.65
C GLY A 116 15.80 10.62 -3.04
N LEU A 117 15.69 9.36 -3.44
CA LEU A 117 15.05 8.99 -4.70
C LEU A 117 13.53 9.03 -4.55
N ILE A 118 12.88 10.10 -5.02
CA ILE A 118 11.41 10.17 -5.06
C ILE A 118 10.92 9.55 -6.38
N PRO A 119 10.19 8.42 -6.39
CA PRO A 119 9.83 7.69 -7.61
C PRO A 119 9.09 8.55 -8.66
N SER A 120 8.13 9.36 -8.21
CA SER A 120 7.37 10.28 -9.08
C SER A 120 8.21 11.39 -9.71
N ARG A 121 9.45 11.58 -9.22
CA ARG A 121 10.43 12.56 -9.71
C ARG A 121 11.68 11.90 -10.28
N ALA A 122 11.63 10.60 -10.62
CA ALA A 122 12.79 9.85 -11.09
C ALA A 122 13.42 10.42 -12.39
N THR A 123 12.70 11.23 -13.17
CA THR A 123 13.27 11.92 -14.34
C THR A 123 14.40 12.89 -13.94
N TRP A 124 14.29 13.55 -12.79
CA TRP A 124 15.32 14.45 -12.26
C TRP A 124 16.60 13.72 -11.84
N THR A 125 16.50 12.44 -11.53
CA THR A 125 17.64 11.57 -11.16
C THR A 125 18.14 10.72 -12.32
N GLY A 126 17.54 10.84 -13.52
CA GLY A 126 17.87 10.04 -14.68
C GLY A 126 17.49 8.56 -14.51
N GLY A 127 16.33 8.32 -13.90
CA GLY A 127 15.75 7.01 -13.59
C GLY A 127 15.82 6.66 -12.10
N PHE A 128 15.43 5.42 -11.79
CA PHE A 128 15.47 4.83 -10.44
C PHE A 128 16.92 4.53 -10.01
N LYS A 129 17.64 5.57 -9.60
CA LYS A 129 19.07 5.49 -9.27
C LYS A 129 19.32 5.93 -7.84
N ALA A 130 20.35 5.32 -7.25
CA ALA A 130 20.84 5.73 -5.94
C ALA A 130 21.35 7.17 -5.99
N VAL A 131 20.96 7.98 -5.00
CA VAL A 131 21.38 9.36 -4.81
C VAL A 131 22.21 9.50 -3.53
N GLY A 132 22.92 10.61 -3.34
CA GLY A 132 23.73 10.81 -2.13
C GLY A 132 25.09 10.08 -2.14
N LYS A 133 25.54 9.59 -3.30
CA LYS A 133 26.83 8.87 -3.44
C LYS A 133 28.06 9.79 -3.44
N THR A 134 27.86 11.10 -3.41
CA THR A 134 28.91 12.12 -3.32
C THR A 134 28.58 13.08 -2.20
N ALA A 135 29.59 13.76 -1.62
CA ALA A 135 29.34 14.73 -0.56
C ALA A 135 28.33 15.82 -0.97
N LEU A 136 28.41 16.33 -2.21
CA LEU A 136 27.47 17.33 -2.72
C LEU A 136 26.03 16.79 -2.81
N SER A 137 25.85 15.58 -3.35
CA SER A 137 24.51 14.97 -3.44
C SER A 137 23.94 14.58 -2.07
N ALA A 138 24.79 14.17 -1.13
CA ALA A 138 24.39 13.88 0.25
C ALA A 138 23.97 15.15 1.00
N LEU A 139 24.71 16.26 0.81
CA LEU A 139 24.34 17.57 1.37
C LEU A 139 23.02 18.08 0.80
N GLU A 140 22.71 17.77 -0.46
CA GLU A 140 21.42 18.13 -1.06
C GLU A 140 20.26 17.38 -0.39
N ILE A 141 20.41 16.08 -0.13
CA ILE A 141 19.39 15.30 0.61
C ILE A 141 19.21 15.86 2.03
N TRP A 142 20.31 16.25 2.69
CA TRP A 142 20.23 16.93 3.99
C TRP A 142 19.45 18.24 3.92
N ARG A 143 19.72 19.09 2.91
CA ARG A 143 18.96 20.34 2.72
C ARG A 143 17.49 20.08 2.46
N GLN A 144 17.15 19.09 1.62
CA GLN A 144 15.77 18.68 1.38
C GLN A 144 15.09 18.21 2.67
N THR A 145 15.80 17.41 3.48
CA THR A 145 15.32 16.94 4.79
C THR A 145 15.00 18.11 5.70
N LYS A 146 15.93 19.07 5.83
CA LYS A 146 15.72 20.28 6.64
C LYS A 146 14.58 21.15 6.12
N ALA A 147 14.47 21.32 4.80
CA ALA A 147 13.41 22.13 4.21
C ALA A 147 12.03 21.50 4.42
N LEU A 148 11.95 20.16 4.41
CA LEU A 148 10.74 19.40 4.71
C LEU A 148 10.36 19.47 6.19
N GLU A 149 11.35 19.36 7.08
CA GLU A 149 11.21 19.58 8.52
C GLU A 149 10.72 21.01 8.83
N ASP A 150 11.29 22.02 8.19
CA ASP A 150 10.88 23.43 8.35
C ASP A 150 9.47 23.68 7.80
N ALA A 151 9.07 22.95 6.75
CA ALA A 151 7.70 22.96 6.25
C ALA A 151 6.72 22.31 7.25
N GLY A 152 7.22 21.48 8.16
CA GLY A 152 6.47 20.91 9.27
C GLY A 152 6.00 19.48 9.05
N ALA A 153 6.63 18.73 8.15
CA ALA A 153 6.47 17.28 8.14
C ALA A 153 7.02 16.70 9.46
N PHE A 154 6.36 15.69 10.00
CA PHE A 154 6.82 15.00 11.22
C PHE A 154 7.65 13.76 10.90
N ALA A 155 7.51 13.22 9.70
CA ALA A 155 8.21 12.05 9.22
C ALA A 155 8.63 12.23 7.75
N ALA A 156 9.60 11.44 7.31
CA ALA A 156 9.96 11.37 5.90
C ALA A 156 10.44 9.97 5.52
N GLU A 157 9.99 9.50 4.35
CA GLU A 157 10.65 8.41 3.65
C GLU A 157 12.01 8.88 3.13
N ILE A 158 13.04 8.04 3.29
CA ILE A 158 14.36 8.24 2.71
C ILE A 158 14.72 7.03 1.85
N GLU A 159 14.71 7.25 0.53
CA GLU A 159 14.75 6.15 -0.44
C GLU A 159 16.07 6.08 -1.21
N VAL A 160 16.66 4.88 -1.27
CA VAL A 160 17.87 4.52 -2.03
C VAL A 160 19.03 5.53 -1.82
N VAL A 161 19.33 5.79 -0.55
CA VAL A 161 20.45 6.63 -0.06
C VAL A 161 21.50 5.75 0.62
N PRO A 162 22.82 6.02 0.52
CA PRO A 162 23.84 5.29 1.26
C PRO A 162 23.57 5.24 2.77
N VAL A 163 23.82 4.08 3.38
CA VAL A 163 23.44 3.79 4.77
C VAL A 163 24.01 4.79 5.77
N ASP A 164 25.29 5.15 5.63
CA ASP A 164 25.94 6.07 6.57
C ASP A 164 25.43 7.53 6.40
N VAL A 165 25.02 7.91 5.18
CA VAL A 165 24.38 9.21 4.93
C VAL A 165 22.99 9.24 5.57
N ALA A 166 22.18 8.20 5.35
CA ALA A 166 20.83 8.10 5.91
C ALA A 166 20.85 8.06 7.45
N ARG A 167 21.79 7.31 8.05
CA ARG A 167 22.02 7.30 9.51
C ARG A 167 22.36 8.70 10.01
N ALA A 168 23.34 9.37 9.39
CA ALA A 168 23.78 10.69 9.83
C ALA A 168 22.66 11.73 9.76
N ILE A 169 21.81 11.66 8.73
CA ILE A 169 20.61 12.51 8.60
C ILE A 169 19.59 12.18 9.70
N SER A 170 19.28 10.90 9.90
CA SER A 170 18.30 10.45 10.89
C SER A 170 18.63 10.88 12.32
N GLU A 171 19.92 10.85 12.68
CA GLU A 171 20.41 11.30 13.98
C GLU A 171 20.32 12.82 14.20
N ARG A 172 20.21 13.62 13.13
CA ARG A 172 20.33 15.09 13.17
C ARG A 172 19.04 15.84 12.87
N THR A 173 18.03 15.18 12.33
CA THR A 173 16.68 15.74 12.15
C THR A 173 15.77 15.35 13.32
N SER A 174 14.77 16.17 13.62
CA SER A 174 13.71 15.80 14.57
C SER A 174 12.65 14.89 13.94
N MET A 175 12.60 14.78 12.61
CA MET A 175 11.63 13.95 11.90
C MET A 175 11.88 12.46 12.14
N PHE A 176 10.80 11.68 12.17
CA PHE A 176 10.86 10.22 12.14
C PHE A 176 11.24 9.73 10.73
N MET A 177 12.39 9.07 10.59
CA MET A 177 12.91 8.69 9.27
C MET A 177 12.56 7.25 8.92
N ILE A 178 11.94 7.05 7.75
CA ILE A 178 11.47 5.76 7.27
C ILE A 178 12.37 5.32 6.10
N SER A 179 13.18 4.27 6.30
CA SER A 179 14.12 3.80 5.29
C SER A 179 13.43 2.92 4.26
N MET A 180 13.63 3.24 2.97
CA MET A 180 13.30 2.36 1.85
C MET A 180 14.57 2.12 1.02
N GLY A 181 15.30 1.06 1.37
CA GLY A 181 16.61 0.79 0.76
C GLY A 181 17.71 1.79 1.14
N ALA A 182 17.58 2.46 2.28
CA ALA A 182 18.59 3.34 2.88
C ALA A 182 19.28 2.72 4.12
N GLY A 183 19.10 1.42 4.34
CA GLY A 183 19.71 0.65 5.43
C GLY A 183 19.04 0.83 6.79
N THR A 184 19.66 0.25 7.82
CA THR A 184 19.08 0.13 9.18
C THR A 184 19.33 1.34 10.08
N GLY A 185 19.92 2.43 9.55
CA GLY A 185 20.24 3.64 10.32
C GLY A 185 19.07 4.59 10.59
N CYS A 186 17.86 4.25 10.12
CA CYS A 186 16.65 5.07 10.28
C CYS A 186 15.68 4.45 11.31
N ASP A 187 14.59 5.16 11.59
CA ASP A 187 13.63 4.82 12.65
C ASP A 187 12.60 3.77 12.23
N ALA A 188 12.41 3.54 10.93
CA ALA A 188 11.61 2.43 10.42
C ALA A 188 12.21 1.80 9.15
N GLN A 189 11.78 0.59 8.84
CA GLN A 189 12.05 -0.11 7.58
C GLN A 189 10.76 -0.31 6.81
N TYR A 190 10.78 0.06 5.53
CA TYR A 190 9.62 0.05 4.66
C TYR A 190 9.87 -0.83 3.43
N LEU A 191 8.89 -1.70 3.12
CA LEU A 191 8.80 -2.49 1.89
C LEU A 191 7.36 -2.57 1.40
N PHE A 192 7.20 -2.95 0.13
CA PHE A 192 5.89 -3.27 -0.42
C PHE A 192 5.47 -4.70 -0.05
N ALA A 193 4.20 -4.91 0.31
CA ALA A 193 3.68 -6.24 0.63
C ALA A 193 3.87 -7.19 -0.56
N GLN A 194 3.64 -6.73 -1.79
CA GLN A 194 3.87 -7.52 -3.00
C GLN A 194 5.32 -8.03 -3.15
N ASP A 195 6.30 -7.25 -2.69
CA ASP A 195 7.71 -7.66 -2.72
C ASP A 195 7.99 -8.71 -1.65
N VAL A 196 7.45 -8.52 -0.44
CA VAL A 196 7.58 -9.45 0.69
C VAL A 196 6.88 -10.79 0.38
N LEU A 197 5.68 -10.75 -0.20
CA LEU A 197 4.87 -11.91 -0.57
C LEU A 197 5.37 -12.59 -1.86
N GLY A 198 6.21 -11.92 -2.63
CA GLY A 198 6.70 -12.41 -3.92
C GLY A 198 5.58 -12.56 -4.94
N SER A 199 4.63 -11.61 -4.98
CA SER A 199 3.53 -11.60 -5.96
C SER A 199 3.87 -10.80 -7.22
N ASN A 200 4.85 -9.90 -7.16
CA ASN A 200 5.30 -9.10 -8.29
C ASN A 200 5.81 -9.99 -9.45
N ARG A 201 5.42 -9.66 -10.68
CA ARG A 201 5.83 -10.34 -11.91
C ARG A 201 6.95 -9.53 -12.56
N GLY A 202 8.19 -9.98 -12.41
CA GLY A 202 9.35 -9.39 -13.09
C GLY A 202 10.45 -8.93 -12.13
N HIS A 203 10.82 -7.66 -12.21
CA HIS A 203 11.96 -7.13 -11.48
C HIS A 203 11.61 -6.75 -10.04
N TYR A 204 12.34 -7.33 -9.09
CA TYR A 204 12.33 -6.90 -7.70
C TYR A 204 13.41 -5.84 -7.48
N PRO A 205 13.11 -4.70 -6.83
CA PRO A 205 14.12 -3.73 -6.47
C PRO A 205 15.22 -4.37 -5.62
N ARG A 206 16.48 -3.96 -5.84
CA ARG A 206 17.64 -4.55 -5.13
C ARG A 206 17.56 -4.53 -3.59
N HIS A 207 16.76 -3.62 -3.05
CA HIS A 207 16.62 -3.42 -1.61
C HIS A 207 15.41 -4.18 -1.03
N ALA A 208 14.59 -4.78 -1.88
CA ALA A 208 13.51 -5.64 -1.46
C ALA A 208 14.05 -7.02 -1.02
N LYS A 209 13.28 -7.69 -0.17
CA LYS A 209 13.53 -9.08 0.20
C LYS A 209 12.23 -9.88 0.08
N VAL A 210 12.29 -10.94 -0.70
CA VAL A 210 11.19 -11.86 -0.95
C VAL A 210 11.16 -12.92 0.14
N TYR A 211 10.02 -13.12 0.79
CA TYR A 211 9.83 -14.11 1.86
C TYR A 211 8.93 -15.26 1.43
N ARG A 212 8.07 -15.07 0.42
CA ARG A 212 7.15 -16.08 -0.12
C ARG A 212 7.12 -16.02 -1.65
N ASN A 213 6.44 -16.97 -2.28
CA ASN A 213 6.28 -17.04 -3.74
C ASN A 213 4.80 -17.10 -4.11
N PHE A 214 4.06 -16.03 -3.80
CA PHE A 214 2.65 -15.92 -4.16
C PHE A 214 2.44 -15.96 -5.66
N SER A 215 3.47 -15.55 -6.40
CA SER A 215 3.54 -15.69 -7.83
C SER A 215 3.24 -17.11 -8.32
N ALA A 216 3.97 -18.10 -7.81
CA ALA A 216 3.72 -19.50 -8.18
C ALA A 216 2.34 -20.00 -7.73
N GLU A 217 1.85 -19.56 -6.58
CA GLU A 217 0.50 -19.94 -6.11
C GLU A 217 -0.60 -19.38 -7.00
N TYR A 218 -0.47 -18.15 -7.46
CA TYR A 218 -1.41 -17.55 -8.41
C TYR A 218 -1.38 -18.26 -9.76
N ASP A 219 -0.19 -18.65 -10.25
CA ASP A 219 -0.07 -19.42 -11.49
C ASP A 219 -0.73 -20.80 -11.35
N ARG A 220 -0.49 -21.48 -10.22
CA ARG A 220 -1.15 -22.76 -9.91
C ARG A 220 -2.67 -22.61 -9.86
N LEU A 221 -3.19 -21.63 -9.12
CA LEU A 221 -4.63 -21.38 -9.06
C LEU A 221 -5.22 -20.99 -10.42
N GLN A 222 -4.46 -20.30 -11.27
CA GLN A 222 -4.91 -19.98 -12.61
C GLN A 222 -5.01 -21.22 -13.51
N GLN A 223 -4.07 -22.17 -13.38
CA GLN A 223 -4.17 -23.47 -14.06
C GLN A 223 -5.40 -24.25 -13.59
N GLU A 224 -5.68 -24.28 -12.29
CA GLU A 224 -6.89 -24.92 -11.74
C GLU A 224 -8.17 -24.29 -12.29
N ARG A 225 -8.24 -22.95 -12.41
CA ARG A 225 -9.38 -22.28 -13.04
C ARG A 225 -9.58 -22.71 -14.49
N VAL A 226 -8.49 -22.77 -15.26
CA VAL A 226 -8.54 -23.21 -16.67
C VAL A 226 -8.98 -24.67 -16.76
N ALA A 227 -8.47 -25.54 -15.89
CA ALA A 227 -8.85 -26.95 -15.85
C ALA A 227 -10.34 -27.11 -15.55
N ALA A 228 -10.82 -26.53 -14.45
CA ALA A 228 -12.23 -26.61 -14.04
C ALA A 228 -13.19 -26.07 -15.12
N PHE A 229 -12.83 -24.95 -15.77
CA PHE A 229 -13.65 -24.41 -16.86
C PHE A 229 -13.62 -25.30 -18.10
N SER A 230 -12.48 -25.94 -18.39
CA SER A 230 -12.35 -26.86 -19.52
C SER A 230 -13.16 -28.14 -19.31
N GLU A 231 -13.17 -28.66 -18.08
CA GLU A 231 -14.00 -29.79 -17.66
C GLU A 231 -15.49 -29.46 -17.83
N PHE A 232 -15.93 -28.30 -17.33
CA PHE A 232 -17.31 -27.85 -17.50
C PHE A 232 -17.71 -27.71 -18.98
N VAL A 233 -16.83 -27.13 -19.81
CA VAL A 233 -17.06 -27.03 -21.26
C VAL A 233 -17.18 -28.41 -21.90
N ALA A 234 -16.32 -29.36 -21.53
CA ALA A 234 -16.38 -30.72 -22.04
C ALA A 234 -17.69 -31.42 -21.65
N ASP A 235 -18.13 -31.25 -20.40
CA ASP A 235 -19.38 -31.82 -19.90
C ASP A 235 -20.60 -31.26 -20.64
N VAL A 236 -20.63 -29.96 -20.93
CA VAL A 236 -21.72 -29.34 -21.70
C VAL A 236 -21.73 -29.86 -23.15
N HIS A 237 -20.57 -29.93 -23.80
CA HIS A 237 -20.48 -30.42 -25.18
C HIS A 237 -20.84 -31.90 -25.31
N ALA A 238 -20.51 -32.70 -24.29
CA ALA A 238 -20.90 -34.11 -24.22
C ALA A 238 -22.36 -34.31 -23.76
N GLN A 239 -23.07 -33.24 -23.40
CA GLN A 239 -24.39 -33.28 -22.74
C GLN A 239 -24.39 -34.10 -21.44
N ASN A 240 -23.24 -34.24 -20.76
CA ASN A 240 -23.13 -34.83 -19.43
C ASN A 240 -23.66 -33.88 -18.35
N TYR A 241 -23.49 -32.57 -18.56
CA TYR A 241 -24.07 -31.52 -17.72
C TYR A 241 -25.15 -30.75 -18.49
N PRO A 242 -26.32 -30.47 -17.88
CA PRO A 242 -26.73 -30.86 -16.53
C PRO A 242 -27.03 -32.38 -16.40
N GLY A 243 -26.54 -33.00 -15.32
CA GLY A 243 -26.95 -34.34 -14.91
C GLY A 243 -28.33 -34.37 -14.25
N PRO A 244 -28.96 -35.54 -14.01
CA PRO A 244 -30.32 -35.65 -13.46
C PRO A 244 -30.55 -34.87 -12.15
N GLU A 245 -29.57 -34.81 -11.26
CA GLU A 245 -29.60 -34.07 -10.00
C GLU A 245 -29.62 -32.54 -10.17
N HIS A 246 -29.25 -32.05 -11.36
CA HIS A 246 -29.24 -30.64 -11.72
C HIS A 246 -30.50 -30.22 -12.50
N VAL A 247 -31.36 -31.17 -12.88
CA VAL A 247 -32.55 -30.91 -13.71
C VAL A 247 -33.81 -30.89 -12.83
N VAL A 248 -34.61 -29.85 -12.98
CA VAL A 248 -35.97 -29.78 -12.43
C VAL A 248 -36.96 -30.40 -13.42
N GLY A 249 -37.73 -31.37 -12.95
CA GLY A 249 -38.79 -32.00 -13.73
C GLY A 249 -40.14 -31.30 -13.59
N ILE A 250 -41.05 -31.61 -14.51
CA ILE A 250 -42.47 -31.28 -14.45
C ILE A 250 -43.28 -32.60 -14.47
N PRO A 251 -44.35 -32.74 -13.64
CA PRO A 251 -45.26 -33.88 -13.76
C PRO A 251 -45.80 -34.00 -15.18
N ARG A 252 -45.96 -35.24 -15.65
CA ARG A 252 -46.26 -35.51 -17.06
C ARG A 252 -47.59 -34.87 -17.50
N ASP A 253 -48.59 -34.90 -16.63
CA ASP A 253 -49.92 -34.37 -16.89
C ASP A 253 -49.94 -32.84 -17.01
N GLU A 254 -49.15 -32.14 -16.18
CA GLU A 254 -49.00 -30.68 -16.26
C GLU A 254 -48.24 -30.27 -17.54
N LEU A 255 -47.21 -31.04 -17.94
CA LEU A 255 -46.52 -30.83 -19.22
C LEU A 255 -47.46 -30.98 -20.41
N ASP A 256 -48.29 -32.02 -20.42
CA ASP A 256 -49.23 -32.28 -21.52
C ASP A 256 -50.33 -31.18 -21.61
N ARG A 257 -50.73 -30.57 -20.49
CA ARG A 257 -51.62 -29.39 -20.51
C ARG A 257 -50.92 -28.17 -21.12
N PHE A 258 -49.70 -27.87 -20.68
CA PHE A 258 -48.91 -26.77 -21.23
C PHE A 258 -48.72 -26.89 -22.74
N LEU A 259 -48.37 -28.08 -23.23
CA LEU A 259 -48.15 -28.32 -24.66
C LEU A 259 -49.41 -28.13 -25.53
N LYS A 260 -50.62 -28.34 -24.99
CA LYS A 260 -51.88 -28.10 -25.72
C LYS A 260 -52.22 -26.62 -25.87
N GLU A 261 -51.76 -25.79 -24.93
CA GLU A 261 -51.96 -24.33 -24.94
C GLU A 261 -50.91 -23.61 -25.79
N LEU A 262 -49.80 -24.28 -26.16
CA LEU A 262 -48.82 -23.71 -27.07
C LEU A 262 -49.40 -23.62 -28.49
N PRO A 263 -49.34 -22.43 -29.13
CA PRO A 263 -49.73 -22.32 -30.54
C PRO A 263 -48.83 -23.22 -31.40
N GLY A 264 -49.44 -23.97 -32.32
CA GLY A 264 -48.70 -24.75 -33.30
C GLY A 264 -47.83 -23.85 -34.17
N VAL A 265 -46.60 -24.28 -34.44
CA VAL A 265 -45.73 -23.68 -35.47
C VAL A 265 -46.26 -24.03 -36.85
#